data_AF-A0A3C1LDC3-F1
#
_entry.id   AF-A0A3C1LDC3-F1
#
_cell.length_a   1.000
_cell.length_b   1.000
_cell.length_c   1.000
_cell.angle_alpha   90.00
_cell.angle_beta   90.00
_cell.angle_gamma   90.00
#
_symmetry.space_group_name_H-M   'P 1'
#
loop_
_entity.id
_entity.type
_entity.pdbx_description
1 polymer ?
#
loop_
_entity_poly.entity_id
_entity_poly.type
_entity_poly.pdbx_seq_one_letter_code
_entity_poly.pdbx_strand_id
1 'polypeptide(L)'
;MSIASLEAAFKAVLGYHPEIRNRFYFFPKHLQELNASDFEQSFSTGHNQNPVDGPIAAMLPPISFGSPSYNGNGFHRYICILYFLRTSFNNEQGEVKDPDISGLSKVRLHHDWDHMKTIAKSTFYTLDKWFKEGNNEMGLPLVNSIHFTPNSEVTYSPVSMQGNYAWSGVKAVCQINLNEGCETVNYSEEIINQLINNHSL
;
A
#
# COMPACT_ATOMS: atom_id res chain seq x y z
N MET A 1 13.38 -6.38 -15.69
CA MET A 1 12.75 -5.05 -15.64
C MET A 1 12.08 -4.93 -14.28
N SER A 2 12.48 -3.96 -13.47
CA SER A 2 12.56 -4.18 -12.01
C SER A 2 11.35 -3.68 -11.22
N ILE A 3 11.37 -4.02 -9.92
CA ILE A 3 10.63 -3.45 -8.79
C ILE A 3 10.21 -1.98 -8.96
N ALA A 4 10.99 -1.15 -9.65
CA ALA A 4 10.67 0.25 -9.96
C ALA A 4 9.33 0.44 -10.71
N SER A 5 8.95 -0.46 -11.62
CA SER A 5 7.66 -0.36 -12.33
C SER A 5 6.47 -0.61 -11.40
N LEU A 6 6.62 -1.54 -10.45
CA LEU A 6 5.60 -1.78 -9.42
C LEU A 6 5.51 -0.60 -8.47
N GLU A 7 6.65 -0.08 -8.00
CA GLU A 7 6.70 1.12 -7.17
C GLU A 7 5.98 2.31 -7.84
N ALA A 8 6.25 2.57 -9.12
CA ALA A 8 5.61 3.64 -9.87
C ALA A 8 4.08 3.45 -9.98
N ALA A 9 3.61 2.23 -10.26
CA ALA A 9 2.18 1.92 -10.33
C ALA A 9 1.47 2.12 -8.98
N PHE A 10 2.07 1.64 -7.89
CA PHE A 10 1.54 1.84 -6.55
C PHE A 10 1.57 3.32 -6.14
N LYS A 11 2.68 4.04 -6.41
CA LYS A 11 2.76 5.50 -6.19
C LYS A 11 1.69 6.26 -6.96
N ALA A 12 1.43 5.88 -8.21
CA ALA A 12 0.41 6.48 -9.04
C ALA A 12 -0.99 6.30 -8.46
N VAL A 13 -1.36 5.13 -7.94
CA VAL A 13 -2.72 4.94 -7.38
C VAL A 13 -2.84 5.46 -5.95
N LEU A 14 -1.90 5.11 -5.08
CA LEU A 14 -1.91 5.52 -3.67
C LEU A 14 -1.72 7.03 -3.51
N GLY A 15 -0.98 7.68 -4.42
CA GLY A 15 -0.72 9.12 -4.40
C GLY A 15 -1.97 9.98 -4.54
N TYR A 16 -3.09 9.41 -4.97
CA TYR A 16 -4.33 10.16 -5.19
C TYR A 16 -5.50 9.67 -4.34
N HIS A 17 -5.32 8.59 -3.57
CA HIS A 17 -6.34 8.18 -2.59
C HIS A 17 -6.45 9.26 -1.50
N PRO A 18 -7.65 9.80 -1.21
CA PRO A 18 -7.83 11.04 -0.46
C PRO A 18 -7.18 11.04 0.93
N GLU A 19 -7.23 9.90 1.62
CA GLU A 19 -6.72 9.77 2.99
C GLU A 19 -5.20 9.54 3.11
N ILE A 20 -4.55 9.05 2.04
CA ILE A 20 -3.12 8.68 2.04
C ILE A 20 -2.33 9.44 0.98
N ARG A 21 -2.96 10.44 0.35
CA ARG A 21 -2.35 11.30 -0.67
C ARG A 21 -1.06 11.92 -0.12
N ASN A 22 0.03 11.77 -0.86
CA ASN A 22 1.39 12.19 -0.48
C ASN A 22 1.93 11.52 0.80
N ARG A 23 1.33 10.41 1.24
CA ARG A 23 1.70 9.65 2.45
C ARG A 23 1.92 8.18 2.15
N PHE A 24 2.40 7.90 0.94
CA PHE A 24 2.84 6.58 0.54
C PHE A 24 4.37 6.47 0.57
N TYR A 25 4.86 5.48 1.31
CA TYR A 25 6.28 5.26 1.54
C TYR A 25 6.73 3.92 0.94
N PHE A 26 7.76 3.95 0.12
CA PHE A 26 8.36 2.74 -0.43
C PHE A 26 9.70 2.47 0.26
N PHE A 27 9.84 1.29 0.86
CA PHE A 27 11.04 0.92 1.63
C PHE A 27 12.08 0.32 0.68
N PRO A 28 13.34 0.81 0.66
CA PRO A 28 14.34 0.37 -0.32
C PRO A 28 15.07 -0.92 0.06
N LYS A 29 14.95 -1.40 1.31
CA LYS A 29 15.64 -2.60 1.80
C LYS A 29 14.70 -3.80 1.86
N HIS A 30 15.20 -4.98 1.51
CA HIS A 30 14.51 -6.25 1.73
C HIS A 30 14.33 -6.49 3.23
N LEU A 31 13.25 -5.94 3.78
CA LEU A 31 12.76 -6.27 5.11
C LEU A 31 11.78 -7.44 4.95
N GLN A 32 11.92 -8.45 5.80
CA GLN A 32 10.91 -9.52 5.87
C GLN A 32 9.61 -9.01 6.52
N GLU A 33 9.74 -8.06 7.43
CA GLU A 33 8.65 -7.43 8.16
C GLU A 33 9.04 -6.02 8.57
N LEU A 34 8.05 -5.13 8.61
CA LEU A 34 8.22 -3.77 9.11
C LEU A 34 8.03 -3.76 10.64
N ASN A 35 9.05 -3.34 11.39
CA ASN A 35 8.92 -3.00 12.80
C ASN A 35 8.94 -1.49 13.00
N ALA A 36 8.57 -1.02 14.19
CA ALA A 36 8.47 0.41 14.49
C ALA A 36 9.79 1.15 14.29
N SER A 37 10.92 0.56 14.70
CA SER A 37 12.23 1.19 14.60
C SER A 37 12.65 1.41 13.15
N ASP A 38 12.50 0.40 12.30
CA ASP A 38 12.79 0.48 10.86
C ASP A 38 11.88 1.50 10.18
N PHE A 39 10.62 1.54 10.61
CA PHE A 39 9.63 2.49 10.13
C PHE A 39 10.03 3.93 10.47
N GLU A 40 10.21 4.24 11.76
CA GLU A 40 10.53 5.57 12.26
C GLU A 40 11.91 6.08 11.80
N GLN A 41 12.89 5.19 11.66
CA GLN A 41 14.17 5.54 11.06
C GLN A 41 14.02 5.98 9.60
N SER A 42 13.12 5.34 8.85
CA SER A 42 12.85 5.71 7.46
C SER A 42 12.11 7.05 7.35
N PHE A 43 11.28 7.42 8.34
CA PHE A 43 10.69 8.77 8.42
C PHE A 43 11.73 9.85 8.73
N SER A 44 12.58 9.62 9.74
CA SER A 44 13.56 10.60 10.20
C SER A 44 14.70 10.89 9.22
N THR A 45 14.98 9.98 8.29
CA THR A 45 16.08 10.12 7.31
C THR A 45 15.65 10.67 5.95
N GLY A 46 14.37 10.56 5.58
CA GLY A 46 13.89 10.88 4.22
C GLY A 46 12.92 12.05 4.12
N HIS A 47 12.26 12.46 5.22
CA HIS A 47 11.11 13.36 5.12
C HIS A 47 11.13 14.42 6.23
N ASN A 48 11.22 15.70 5.83
CA ASN A 48 11.11 16.90 6.69
C ASN A 48 9.71 17.11 7.30
N GLN A 49 8.93 16.06 7.50
CA GLN A 49 7.58 16.15 8.03
C GLN A 49 7.50 15.26 9.25
N ASN A 50 7.24 15.87 10.42
CA ASN A 50 6.65 15.18 11.57
C ASN A 50 5.59 14.21 11.03
N PRO A 51 5.50 12.96 11.52
CA PRO A 51 4.47 12.02 11.07
C PRO A 51 3.12 12.72 11.17
N VAL A 52 2.63 13.11 10.00
CA VAL A 52 1.56 14.08 9.83
C VAL A 52 0.30 13.40 10.28
N ASP A 53 -0.48 14.03 11.17
CA ASP A 53 -1.79 13.57 11.62
C ASP A 53 -2.56 12.86 10.48
N GLY A 54 -2.80 11.55 10.64
CA GLY A 54 -3.67 10.76 9.78
C GLY A 54 -3.06 9.50 9.15
N PRO A 55 -3.79 8.87 8.24
CA PRO A 55 -3.41 7.58 7.65
C PRO A 55 -2.20 7.69 6.74
N ILE A 56 -1.44 6.61 6.67
CA ILE A 56 -0.29 6.44 5.78
C ILE A 56 -0.30 5.04 5.17
N ALA A 57 0.33 4.90 4.00
CA ALA A 57 0.56 3.61 3.36
C ALA A 57 2.07 3.38 3.21
N ALA A 58 2.51 2.15 3.42
CA ALA A 58 3.92 1.78 3.33
C ALA A 58 4.06 0.44 2.60
N MET A 59 5.02 0.31 1.70
CA MET A 59 5.24 -0.89 0.92
C MET A 59 6.67 -1.39 1.10
N LEU A 60 6.80 -2.67 1.45
CA LEU A 60 8.09 -3.37 1.42
C LEU A 60 8.46 -3.70 -0.03
N PRO A 61 9.75 -3.91 -0.35
CA PRO A 61 10.13 -4.35 -1.68
C PRO A 61 9.37 -5.61 -2.09
N PRO A 62 8.77 -5.64 -3.29
CA PRO A 62 8.17 -6.83 -3.85
C PRO A 62 9.15 -8.01 -3.84
N ILE A 63 8.67 -9.18 -3.44
CA ILE A 63 9.46 -10.41 -3.42
C ILE A 63 9.05 -11.23 -4.62
N SER A 64 9.96 -11.43 -5.57
CA SER A 64 9.72 -12.33 -6.70
C SER A 64 9.63 -13.77 -6.22
N PHE A 65 8.67 -14.54 -6.70
CA PHE A 65 8.52 -15.95 -6.34
C PHE A 65 8.01 -16.80 -7.51
N GLY A 66 8.35 -18.10 -7.46
CA GLY A 66 8.04 -19.04 -8.52
C GLY A 66 8.91 -18.87 -9.77
N SER A 67 8.85 -19.85 -10.66
CA SER A 67 9.49 -19.76 -11.98
C SER A 67 8.60 -18.94 -12.93
N PRO A 68 9.20 -18.17 -13.87
CA PRO A 68 8.44 -17.57 -14.97
C PRO A 68 7.56 -18.65 -15.60
N SER A 69 6.29 -18.34 -15.87
CA SER A 69 5.36 -19.34 -16.41
C SER A 69 5.97 -20.01 -17.64
N TYR A 70 5.99 -21.35 -17.64
CA TYR A 70 6.58 -22.21 -18.67
C TYR A 70 6.06 -21.93 -20.10
N ASN A 71 4.98 -21.16 -20.22
CA ASN A 71 4.32 -20.78 -21.47
C ASN A 71 4.94 -19.58 -22.21
N GLY A 72 6.15 -19.12 -21.84
CA GLY A 72 6.92 -18.17 -22.67
C GLY A 72 6.46 -16.72 -22.67
N ASN A 73 5.49 -16.32 -21.84
CA ASN A 73 4.90 -14.98 -21.87
C ASN A 73 5.62 -13.92 -21.02
N GLY A 74 6.81 -14.20 -20.46
CA GLY A 74 7.65 -13.19 -19.78
C GLY A 74 7.11 -12.65 -18.44
N PHE A 75 6.10 -13.30 -17.85
CA PHE A 75 5.54 -12.89 -16.57
C PHE A 75 6.30 -13.44 -15.37
N HIS A 76 6.61 -12.54 -14.45
CA HIS A 76 7.17 -12.81 -13.13
C HIS A 76 6.12 -12.54 -12.06
N ARG A 77 6.09 -13.40 -11.03
CA ARG A 77 5.16 -13.23 -9.91
C ARG A 77 5.84 -12.57 -8.73
N TYR A 78 5.11 -11.67 -8.09
CA TYR A 78 5.59 -10.87 -6.98
C TYR A 78 4.61 -10.94 -5.81
N ILE A 79 5.13 -11.15 -4.61
CA ILE A 79 4.40 -10.90 -3.37
C ILE A 79 4.65 -9.43 -3.00
N CYS A 80 3.57 -8.67 -2.88
CA CYS A 80 3.61 -7.30 -2.39
C CYS A 80 3.04 -7.26 -0.97
N ILE A 81 3.78 -6.62 -0.07
CA ILE A 81 3.38 -6.42 1.33
C ILE A 81 3.23 -4.93 1.55
N LEU A 82 2.00 -4.52 1.85
CA LEU A 82 1.64 -3.14 2.16
C LEU A 82 1.16 -3.03 3.60
N TYR A 83 1.49 -1.94 4.26
CA TYR A 83 1.03 -1.57 5.59
C TYR A 83 0.21 -0.29 5.47
N PHE A 84 -1.03 -0.32 5.96
CA PHE A 84 -1.87 0.86 6.11
C PHE A 84 -1.93 1.17 7.59
N LEU A 85 -1.36 2.29 7.98
CA LEU A 85 -1.04 2.62 9.37
C LEU A 85 -1.58 4.00 9.73
N ARG A 86 -1.82 4.21 11.01
CA ARG A 86 -2.06 5.51 11.63
C ARG A 86 -1.50 5.51 13.05
N THR A 87 -1.30 6.70 13.61
CA THR A 87 -0.93 6.86 15.01
C THR A 87 -2.09 6.49 15.93
N SER A 88 -1.80 5.76 17.01
CA SER A 88 -2.78 5.27 17.99
C SER A 88 -2.44 5.68 19.42
N PHE A 89 -3.31 5.32 20.37
CA PHE A 89 -3.12 5.61 21.78
C PHE A 89 -2.00 4.77 22.41
N ASN A 90 -1.20 5.43 23.25
CA ASN A 90 -0.13 4.83 24.05
C ASN A 90 -0.41 4.93 25.54
N ASN A 91 0.04 3.92 26.30
CA ASN A 91 0.21 4.08 27.74
C ASN A 91 1.49 4.87 28.08
N GLU A 92 1.68 5.15 29.37
CA GLU A 92 2.87 5.84 29.89
C GLU A 92 4.18 5.08 29.62
N GLN A 93 4.09 3.78 29.33
CA GLN A 93 5.20 2.90 28.97
C GLN A 93 5.49 2.88 27.44
N GLY A 94 4.73 3.64 26.64
CA GLY A 94 4.89 3.71 25.18
C GLY A 94 4.34 2.49 24.43
N GLU A 95 3.57 1.63 25.08
CA GLU A 95 2.89 0.49 24.48
C GLU A 95 1.55 0.91 23.85
N VAL A 96 1.27 0.36 22.67
CA VAL A 96 -0.02 0.53 21.97
C VAL A 96 -1.13 -0.14 22.79
N LYS A 97 -2.15 0.62 23.19
CA LYS A 97 -3.29 0.10 23.95
C LYS A 97 -4.64 0.63 23.48
N ASP A 98 -5.69 -0.12 23.80
CA ASP A 98 -7.04 0.41 23.75
C ASP A 98 -7.17 1.59 24.74
N PRO A 99 -7.86 2.67 24.35
CA PRO A 99 -8.24 3.73 25.26
C PRO A 99 -9.19 3.19 26.31
N ASP A 100 -8.97 3.53 27.57
CA ASP A 100 -9.97 3.27 28.60
C ASP A 100 -11.17 4.21 28.38
N ILE A 101 -12.38 3.65 28.35
CA ILE A 101 -13.63 4.35 28.04
C ILE A 101 -14.05 5.27 29.21
N SER A 102 -13.26 5.29 30.29
CA SER A 102 -13.49 6.08 31.51
C SER A 102 -12.99 7.54 31.44
N GLY A 103 -12.24 7.95 30.39
CA GLY A 103 -11.89 9.36 30.14
C GLY A 103 -10.78 9.63 29.11
N LEU A 104 -10.73 10.88 28.62
CA LEU A 104 -9.69 11.59 27.82
C LEU A 104 -9.06 10.96 26.56
N SER A 105 -9.39 9.75 26.12
CA SER A 105 -8.73 9.11 24.96
C SER A 105 -9.65 8.88 23.75
N LYS A 106 -9.11 9.01 22.52
CA LYS A 106 -9.87 9.49 21.35
C LYS A 106 -10.40 8.43 20.37
N VAL A 107 -9.89 7.20 20.25
CA VAL A 107 -10.50 6.11 19.44
C VAL A 107 -9.94 4.74 19.87
N ARG A 108 -10.74 3.66 19.81
CA ARG A 108 -10.32 2.28 20.14
C ARG A 108 -9.41 1.65 19.06
N LEU A 109 -8.52 0.75 19.46
CA LEU A 109 -7.51 0.14 18.57
C LEU A 109 -8.16 -0.64 17.42
N HIS A 110 -9.26 -1.35 17.69
CA HIS A 110 -10.00 -2.05 16.63
C HIS A 110 -10.65 -1.09 15.63
N HIS A 111 -11.06 0.11 16.02
CA HIS A 111 -11.54 1.10 15.05
C HIS A 111 -10.41 1.58 14.14
N ASP A 112 -9.18 1.68 14.65
CA ASP A 112 -8.03 1.99 13.81
C ASP A 112 -7.78 0.87 12.79
N TRP A 113 -7.86 -0.39 13.22
CA TRP A 113 -7.76 -1.54 12.31
C TRP A 113 -8.88 -1.55 11.26
N ASP A 114 -10.13 -1.34 11.66
CA ASP A 114 -11.28 -1.33 10.75
C ASP A 114 -11.20 -0.18 9.75
N HIS A 115 -10.79 1.00 10.22
CA HIS A 115 -10.59 2.16 9.36
C HIS A 115 -9.48 1.90 8.35
N MET A 116 -8.30 1.43 8.79
CA MET A 116 -7.18 1.14 7.88
C MET A 116 -7.49 -0.02 6.93
N LYS A 117 -8.27 -1.01 7.36
CA LYS A 117 -8.79 -2.08 6.49
C LYS A 117 -9.71 -1.54 5.39
N THR A 118 -10.53 -0.53 5.71
CA THR A 118 -11.42 0.11 4.74
C THR A 118 -10.63 0.84 3.67
N ILE A 119 -9.63 1.64 4.07
CA ILE A 119 -8.69 2.31 3.16
C ILE A 119 -7.95 1.29 2.30
N ALA A 120 -7.44 0.21 2.90
CA ALA A 120 -6.71 -0.84 2.18
C ALA A 120 -7.61 -1.50 1.12
N LYS A 121 -8.83 -1.90 1.49
CA LYS A 121 -9.80 -2.48 0.54
C LYS A 121 -10.13 -1.54 -0.61
N SER A 122 -10.41 -0.26 -0.31
CA SER A 122 -10.65 0.78 -1.31
C SER A 122 -9.48 0.88 -2.29
N THR A 123 -8.26 0.95 -1.77
CA THR A 123 -7.04 0.99 -2.56
C THR A 123 -6.89 -0.21 -3.49
N PHE A 124 -7.03 -1.44 -2.98
CA PHE A 124 -6.89 -2.64 -3.80
C PHE A 124 -7.99 -2.78 -4.84
N TYR A 125 -9.20 -2.32 -4.53
CA TYR A 125 -10.28 -2.21 -5.49
C TYR A 125 -9.93 -1.23 -6.61
N THR A 126 -9.43 -0.03 -6.29
CA THR A 126 -8.99 0.96 -7.28
C THR A 126 -7.83 0.43 -8.13
N LEU A 127 -6.85 -0.25 -7.52
CA LEU A 127 -5.74 -0.89 -8.25
C LEU A 127 -6.25 -1.95 -9.23
N ASP A 128 -7.15 -2.84 -8.78
CA ASP A 128 -7.68 -3.92 -9.61
C ASP A 128 -8.49 -3.35 -10.79
N LYS A 129 -9.31 -2.33 -10.50
CA LYS A 129 -10.02 -1.58 -11.51
C LYS A 129 -9.07 -0.89 -12.48
N TRP A 130 -8.04 -0.22 -11.99
CA TRP A 130 -7.03 0.46 -12.82
C TRP A 130 -6.28 -0.53 -13.73
N PHE A 131 -5.85 -1.67 -13.19
CA PHE A 131 -5.21 -2.74 -13.95
C PHE A 131 -6.14 -3.41 -14.97
N LYS A 132 -7.48 -3.30 -14.81
CA LYS A 132 -8.48 -3.90 -15.72
C LYS A 132 -9.05 -2.92 -16.74
N GLU A 133 -9.31 -1.68 -16.35
CA GLU A 133 -10.05 -0.67 -17.13
C GLU A 133 -9.17 0.37 -17.80
N GLY A 134 -7.98 0.67 -17.22
CA GLY A 134 -6.93 1.38 -17.95
C GLY A 134 -6.55 0.69 -19.27
N ASN A 135 -7.01 -0.56 -19.46
CA ASN A 135 -6.89 -1.36 -20.67
C ASN A 135 -7.90 -1.03 -21.78
N ASN A 136 -9.05 -0.39 -21.50
CA ASN A 136 -10.15 -0.32 -22.46
C ASN A 136 -10.47 1.09 -22.97
N GLU A 137 -10.32 2.14 -22.16
CA GLU A 137 -10.84 3.47 -22.52
C GLU A 137 -9.79 4.45 -23.06
N MET A 138 -8.49 4.15 -22.93
CA MET A 138 -7.42 5.14 -23.16
C MET A 138 -6.40 4.78 -24.25
N GLY A 139 -6.60 3.68 -24.99
CA GLY A 139 -5.75 3.31 -26.12
C GLY A 139 -4.28 3.04 -25.75
N LEU A 140 -3.97 2.90 -24.46
CA LEU A 140 -2.64 2.61 -23.97
C LEU A 140 -2.39 1.09 -24.09
N PRO A 141 -1.22 0.64 -24.56
CA PRO A 141 -0.87 -0.77 -24.65
C PRO A 141 -0.52 -1.31 -23.25
N LEU A 142 -1.48 -1.23 -22.32
CA LEU A 142 -1.40 -1.80 -20.97
C LEU A 142 -1.92 -3.24 -20.94
N VAL A 143 -2.35 -3.76 -22.09
CA VAL A 143 -2.74 -5.16 -22.23
C VAL A 143 -1.55 -6.01 -21.80
N ASN A 144 -1.65 -6.63 -20.63
CA ASN A 144 -0.77 -7.70 -20.17
C ASN A 144 0.56 -7.30 -19.49
N SER A 145 0.70 -6.13 -18.88
CA SER A 145 1.94 -5.84 -18.13
C SER A 145 1.82 -6.07 -16.63
N ILE A 146 0.78 -5.60 -15.96
CA ILE A 146 0.61 -5.77 -14.50
C ILE A 146 -0.82 -6.21 -14.22
N HIS A 147 -1.00 -7.28 -13.43
CA HIS A 147 -2.32 -7.70 -12.96
C HIS A 147 -2.22 -8.47 -11.66
N PHE A 148 -3.29 -8.47 -10.85
CA PHE A 148 -3.38 -9.39 -9.72
C PHE A 148 -3.42 -10.84 -10.20
N THR A 149 -2.76 -11.72 -9.47
CA THR A 149 -2.81 -13.16 -9.77
C THR A 149 -4.26 -13.65 -9.73
N PRO A 150 -4.77 -14.33 -10.78
CA PRO A 150 -6.13 -14.86 -10.78
C PRO A 150 -6.37 -15.75 -9.55
N ASN A 151 -7.51 -15.56 -8.89
CA ASN A 151 -7.90 -16.27 -7.66
C ASN A 151 -6.99 -16.04 -6.45
N SER A 152 -6.04 -15.09 -6.50
CA SER A 152 -5.32 -14.66 -5.31
C SER A 152 -6.14 -13.60 -4.59
N GLU A 153 -6.60 -13.92 -3.38
CA GLU A 153 -7.22 -12.93 -2.51
C GLU A 153 -6.16 -12.06 -1.84
N VAL A 154 -6.49 -10.78 -1.62
CA VAL A 154 -5.70 -9.92 -0.74
C VAL A 154 -6.00 -10.32 0.70
N THR A 155 -4.96 -10.71 1.43
CA THR A 155 -5.10 -11.04 2.85
C THR A 155 -4.84 -9.80 3.70
N TYR A 156 -5.62 -9.61 4.75
CA TYR A 156 -5.51 -8.48 5.68
C TYR A 156 -5.35 -8.99 7.10
N SER A 157 -4.28 -8.57 7.78
CA SER A 157 -4.05 -8.90 9.19
C SER A 157 -3.83 -7.63 10.00
N PRO A 158 -4.37 -7.54 11.23
CA PRO A 158 -4.13 -6.39 12.09
C PRO A 158 -2.63 -6.27 12.41
N VAL A 159 -2.16 -5.05 12.60
CA VAL A 159 -0.79 -4.75 13.02
C VAL A 159 -0.78 -3.62 14.03
N SER A 160 0.08 -3.76 15.03
CA SER A 160 0.40 -2.72 16.01
C SER A 160 1.91 -2.70 16.22
N MET A 161 2.51 -1.53 16.18
CA MET A 161 3.96 -1.33 16.27
C MET A 161 4.27 -0.40 17.45
N GLN A 162 5.08 -0.88 18.38
CA GLN A 162 5.54 -0.12 19.53
C GLN A 162 6.71 0.78 19.15
N GLY A 163 6.53 2.10 19.24
CA GLY A 163 7.55 3.10 18.89
C GLY A 163 7.15 4.48 19.41
N ASN A 164 7.92 5.51 19.03
CA ASN A 164 7.67 6.89 19.46
C ASN A 164 6.27 7.38 19.07
N TYR A 165 5.76 6.96 17.91
CA TYR A 165 4.47 7.41 17.38
C TYR A 165 3.35 6.39 17.46
N ALA A 166 3.67 5.16 17.89
CA ALA A 166 2.75 4.03 18.03
C ALA A 166 1.77 3.86 16.87
N TRP A 167 2.13 2.94 15.98
CA TRP A 167 1.38 2.74 14.75
C TRP A 167 0.43 1.57 14.90
N SER A 168 -0.80 1.71 14.42
CA SER A 168 -1.70 0.59 14.24
C SER A 168 -2.45 0.66 12.93
N GLY A 169 -2.93 -0.50 12.47
CA GLY A 169 -3.72 -0.60 11.26
C GLY A 169 -3.74 -2.01 10.72
N VAL A 170 -3.48 -2.17 9.42
CA VAL A 170 -3.48 -3.48 8.76
C VAL A 170 -2.26 -3.69 7.88
N LYS A 171 -1.77 -4.93 7.87
CA LYS A 171 -0.87 -5.49 6.86
C LYS A 171 -1.74 -6.13 5.78
N ALA A 172 -1.53 -5.72 4.54
CA ALA A 172 -2.16 -6.30 3.36
C ALA A 172 -1.11 -7.04 2.52
N VAL A 173 -1.40 -8.28 2.14
CA VAL A 173 -0.52 -9.10 1.30
C VAL A 173 -1.27 -9.52 0.05
N CYS A 174 -0.70 -9.22 -1.12
CA CYS A 174 -1.28 -9.57 -2.42
C CYS A 174 -0.23 -10.17 -3.35
N GLN A 175 -0.70 -10.86 -4.39
CA GLN A 175 0.15 -11.42 -5.45
C GLN A 175 -0.14 -10.71 -6.76
N ILE A 176 0.94 -10.28 -7.44
CA ILE A 176 0.88 -9.56 -8.71
C ILE A 176 1.75 -10.28 -9.73
N ASN A 177 1.25 -10.36 -10.95
CA ASN A 177 1.99 -10.78 -12.13
C ASN A 177 2.45 -9.54 -12.90
N LEU A 178 3.76 -9.45 -13.16
CA LEU A 178 4.39 -8.39 -13.95
C LEU A 178 5.08 -9.01 -15.18
N ASN A 179 4.78 -8.51 -16.37
CA ASN A 179 5.50 -8.84 -17.59
C ASN A 179 6.74 -7.94 -17.71
N GLU A 180 7.92 -8.53 -17.59
CA GLU A 180 9.18 -7.78 -17.56
C GLU A 180 9.67 -7.33 -18.96
N GLY A 181 8.86 -7.50 -20.01
CA GLY A 181 9.20 -7.16 -21.39
C GLY A 181 8.51 -5.91 -21.97
N CYS A 182 7.69 -5.18 -21.21
CA CYS A 182 6.98 -3.98 -21.71
C CYS A 182 7.62 -2.66 -21.23
N GLU A 183 7.92 -1.75 -22.15
CA GLU A 183 8.38 -0.39 -21.82
C GLU A 183 7.34 0.34 -20.97
N THR A 184 7.77 0.95 -19.87
CA THR A 184 6.89 1.73 -18.99
C THR A 184 6.43 3.00 -19.70
N VAL A 185 5.12 3.12 -19.88
CA VAL A 185 4.51 4.38 -20.32
C VAL A 185 4.41 5.30 -19.10
N ASN A 186 4.96 6.51 -19.20
CA ASN A 186 4.71 7.57 -18.22
C ASN A 186 3.21 7.89 -18.22
N TYR A 187 2.52 7.62 -17.11
CA TYR A 187 1.08 7.85 -16.98
C TYR A 187 0.79 9.33 -16.72
N SER A 188 -0.22 9.91 -17.39
CA SER A 188 -0.64 11.27 -17.13
C SER A 188 -1.55 11.36 -15.89
N GLU A 189 -1.41 12.45 -15.15
CA GLU A 189 -2.16 12.76 -13.92
C GLU A 189 -3.69 12.83 -14.15
N GLU A 190 -4.13 13.18 -15.36
CA GLU A 190 -5.54 13.28 -15.74
C GLU A 190 -6.27 11.94 -15.69
N ILE A 191 -5.62 10.88 -16.14
CA ILE A 191 -6.16 9.51 -16.18
C ILE A 191 -6.40 8.99 -14.77
N ILE A 192 -5.43 9.21 -13.89
CA ILE A 192 -5.47 8.75 -12.50
C ILE A 192 -6.60 9.48 -11.75
N ASN A 193 -6.72 10.79 -11.96
CA ASN A 193 -7.77 11.61 -11.35
C ASN A 193 -9.18 11.18 -11.77
N GLN A 194 -9.40 10.82 -13.05
CA GLN A 194 -10.72 10.37 -13.51
C GLN A 194 -11.18 9.07 -12.82
N LEU A 195 -10.29 8.11 -12.64
CA LEU A 195 -10.62 6.82 -12.03
C LEU A 195 -10.95 6.94 -10.52
N ILE A 196 -10.39 7.93 -9.85
CA ILE A 196 -10.61 8.18 -8.42
C ILE A 196 -11.87 9.01 -8.19
N ASN A 197 -12.10 10.04 -9.02
CA ASN A 197 -13.26 10.91 -8.89
C ASN A 197 -14.58 10.22 -9.25
N ASN A 198 -14.55 9.21 -10.12
CA ASN A 198 -15.74 8.43 -10.44
C ASN A 198 -16.25 7.54 -9.27
N HIS A 199 -15.49 7.44 -8.16
CA HIS A 199 -15.82 6.51 -7.07
C HIS A 199 -15.64 7.08 -5.65
N SER A 200 -15.55 8.41 -5.51
CA SER A 200 -15.76 9.06 -4.20
C SER A 200 -17.26 9.11 -3.89
N LEU A 201 -17.86 7.97 -3.53
CA LEU A 201 -19.23 7.82 -3.01
C LEU A 201 -19.25 6.80 -1.87
#